data_AF-A0A442X4N9-F1
#
_entry.id   AF-A0A442X4N9-F1
#
_cell.length_a   1.000
_cell.length_b   1.000
_cell.length_c   1.000
_cell.angle_alpha   90.00
_cell.angle_beta   90.00
_cell.angle_gamma   90.00
#
_symmetry.space_group_name_H-M   'P 1'
#
loop_
_entity.id
_entity.type
_entity.pdbx_description
1 polymer ?
#
loop_
_entity_poly.entity_id
_entity_poly.type
_entity_poly.pdbx_seq_one_letter_code
_entity_poly.pdbx_strand_id
1 'polypeptide(L)'
;MTKSAAASAPLRPSSNRSSKNPAMSVKTEYLALMAELDRRRRTNQLAAYRPYPRQAEFHAAGAQNRERLFMAGNQLGKTRAGGAEWAMHLTGRYPQWWQGKVFDSAVRLWAAGVTGEGTRDNPQRVLVGPPQQQAAWGTGMIPADAIVQTFMGRGAPGALDSVVVRWGGGGDVQADESVLSFKSFEKGREKWQGETLHGVWFDEEPPLDIYSEGLTRTNATGGITIVTFTPLLGMSDVVLLFLSAGEVERMGKG
;
A
#
# COMPACT_ATOMS: atom_id res chain seq x y z
N MET A 1 47.77 84.55 20.44
CA MET A 1 47.77 84.01 19.07
C MET A 1 47.24 82.58 19.09
N THR A 2 46.05 82.44 18.54
CA THR A 2 45.30 81.29 17.96
C THR A 2 45.79 79.82 18.01
N LYS A 3 44.76 78.96 18.08
CA LYS A 3 44.57 77.55 17.62
C LYS A 3 44.75 76.48 18.70
N SER A 4 43.91 75.45 18.83
CA SER A 4 42.57 75.10 18.36
C SER A 4 42.17 73.86 19.15
N ALA A 5 40.90 73.75 19.51
CA ALA A 5 40.32 72.63 20.24
C ALA A 5 40.24 71.34 19.39
N ALA A 6 40.37 70.18 20.03
CA ALA A 6 39.87 68.90 19.52
C ALA A 6 39.07 68.22 20.64
N ALA A 7 37.74 68.32 20.54
CA ALA A 7 36.80 67.64 21.42
C ALA A 7 36.68 66.17 20.98
N SER A 8 36.94 65.25 21.91
CA SER A 8 36.76 63.81 21.68
C SER A 8 35.29 63.44 21.92
N ALA A 9 34.62 62.92 20.89
CA ALA A 9 33.22 62.50 20.95
C ALA A 9 33.10 61.06 21.48
N PRO A 10 32.05 60.70 22.25
CA PRO A 10 31.87 59.35 22.74
C PRO A 10 31.33 58.43 21.64
N LEU A 11 32.00 57.30 21.42
CA LEU A 11 31.58 56.23 20.52
C LEU A 11 30.28 55.59 21.05
N ARG A 12 29.18 55.70 20.27
CA ARG A 12 27.96 54.92 20.51
C ARG A 12 28.20 53.45 20.13
N PRO A 13 27.67 52.48 20.89
CA PRO A 13 27.75 51.07 20.50
C PRO A 13 26.87 50.83 19.27
N SER A 14 27.45 50.25 18.22
CA SER A 14 26.70 49.83 17.04
C SER A 14 25.81 48.65 17.44
N SER A 15 24.49 48.88 17.47
CA SER A 15 23.51 47.80 17.58
C SER A 15 23.56 46.99 16.29
N ASN A 16 24.24 45.85 16.30
CA ASN A 16 24.29 44.92 15.19
C ASN A 16 22.94 44.19 15.10
N ARG A 17 21.91 44.87 14.58
CA ARG A 17 20.66 44.23 14.18
C ARG A 17 20.97 43.43 12.92
N SER A 18 21.15 42.12 13.09
CA SER A 18 21.09 41.16 11.98
C SER A 18 19.75 41.32 11.28
N SER A 19 19.74 42.09 10.19
CA SER A 19 18.60 42.16 9.28
C SER A 19 18.52 40.82 8.56
N LYS A 20 17.69 39.89 9.07
CA LYS A 20 17.31 38.70 8.31
C LYS A 20 16.76 39.18 6.97
N ASN A 21 17.49 38.87 5.89
CA ASN A 21 17.17 39.34 4.56
C ASN A 21 15.86 38.67 4.11
N PRO A 22 14.75 39.40 3.89
CA PRO A 22 13.43 38.80 3.68
C PRO A 22 13.39 37.87 2.46
N ALA A 23 14.16 38.15 1.41
CA ALA A 23 14.29 37.29 0.24
C ALA A 23 14.93 35.91 0.54
N MET A 24 15.88 35.84 1.49
CA MET A 24 16.46 34.57 1.94
C MET A 24 15.48 33.77 2.79
N SER A 25 14.66 34.44 3.60
CA SER A 25 13.59 33.81 4.39
C SER A 25 12.55 33.13 3.51
N VAL A 26 12.10 33.83 2.45
CA VAL A 26 11.11 33.32 1.49
C VAL A 26 11.66 32.10 0.72
N LYS A 27 12.94 32.12 0.33
CA LYS A 27 13.57 30.96 -0.35
C LYS A 27 13.66 29.73 0.56
N THR A 28 14.02 29.92 1.83
CA THR A 28 14.07 28.81 2.81
C THR A 28 12.68 28.22 3.07
N GLU A 29 11.66 29.07 3.22
CA GLU A 29 10.28 28.65 3.42
C GLU A 29 9.73 27.89 2.19
N TYR A 30 10.02 28.40 0.98
CA TYR A 30 9.68 27.72 -0.27
C TYR A 30 10.29 26.32 -0.37
N LEU A 31 11.59 26.18 -0.04
CA LEU A 31 12.27 24.88 -0.04
C LEU A 31 11.69 23.92 1.00
N ALA A 32 11.34 24.42 2.19
CA ALA A 32 10.70 23.62 3.23
C ALA A 32 9.31 23.12 2.78
N LEU A 33 8.52 23.97 2.13
CA LEU A 33 7.21 23.59 1.60
C LEU A 33 7.33 22.55 0.48
N MET A 34 8.28 22.71 -0.44
CA MET A 34 8.54 21.71 -1.48
C MET A 34 8.97 20.37 -0.88
N ALA A 35 9.86 20.37 0.11
CA ALA A 35 10.29 19.16 0.80
C ALA A 35 9.13 18.45 1.52
N GLU A 36 8.22 19.20 2.15
CA GLU A 36 7.03 18.64 2.81
C GLU A 36 6.02 18.09 1.79
N LEU A 37 5.80 18.76 0.67
CA LEU A 37 4.95 18.24 -0.42
C LEU A 37 5.51 16.94 -0.98
N ASP A 38 6.81 16.88 -1.23
CA ASP A 38 7.49 15.68 -1.72
C ASP A 38 7.48 14.56 -0.69
N ARG A 39 7.60 14.89 0.60
CA ARG A 39 7.44 13.91 1.68
C ARG A 39 6.03 13.31 1.66
N ARG A 40 4.99 14.15 1.69
CA ARG A 40 3.58 13.70 1.67
C ARG A 40 3.23 12.85 0.45
N ARG A 41 3.73 13.24 -0.73
CA ARG A 41 3.55 12.48 -1.97
C ARG A 41 4.21 11.11 -1.89
N ARG A 42 5.42 11.03 -1.35
CA ARG A 42 6.16 9.76 -1.22
C ARG A 42 5.57 8.84 -0.17
N THR A 43 5.01 9.38 0.92
CA THR A 43 4.53 8.58 2.07
C THR A 43 3.04 8.23 1.99
N ASN A 44 2.36 8.53 0.89
CA ASN A 44 0.94 8.24 0.69
C ASN A 44 0.64 8.05 -0.80
N GLN A 45 1.12 6.94 -1.39
CA GLN A 45 0.83 6.64 -2.79
C GLN A 45 -0.65 6.40 -3.06
N LEU A 46 -1.40 5.92 -2.05
CA LEU A 46 -2.83 5.66 -2.17
C LEU A 46 -3.62 6.93 -2.53
N ALA A 47 -3.30 8.08 -1.94
CA ALA A 47 -3.98 9.34 -2.27
C ALA A 47 -3.79 9.75 -3.75
N ALA A 48 -2.63 9.40 -4.33
CA ALA A 48 -2.31 9.66 -5.73
C ALA A 48 -2.79 8.56 -6.69
N TYR A 49 -3.28 7.42 -6.18
CA TYR A 49 -3.71 6.31 -7.01
C TYR A 49 -4.93 6.70 -7.85
N ARG A 50 -4.82 6.51 -9.16
CA ARG A 50 -5.91 6.69 -10.13
C ARG A 50 -5.94 5.44 -11.01
N PRO A 51 -6.95 4.57 -10.87
CA PRO A 51 -7.03 3.39 -11.70
C PRO A 51 -7.30 3.78 -13.15
N TYR A 52 -6.67 3.09 -14.09
CA TYR A 52 -7.10 3.14 -15.48
C TYR A 52 -8.38 2.27 -15.66
N PRO A 53 -9.10 2.35 -16.80
CA PRO A 53 -10.42 1.72 -16.94
C PRO A 53 -10.53 0.26 -16.47
N ARG A 54 -9.62 -0.65 -16.87
CA ARG A 54 -9.70 -2.05 -16.43
C ARG A 54 -9.44 -2.25 -14.94
N GLN A 55 -8.58 -1.42 -14.33
CA GLN A 55 -8.39 -1.44 -12.88
C GLN A 55 -9.67 -0.99 -12.18
N ALA A 56 -10.32 0.06 -12.69
CA ALA A 56 -11.57 0.57 -12.13
C ALA A 56 -12.70 -0.47 -12.23
N GLU A 57 -12.80 -1.16 -13.38
CA GLU A 57 -13.73 -2.29 -13.59
C GLU A 57 -13.47 -3.42 -12.59
N PHE A 58 -12.21 -3.84 -12.43
CA PHE A 58 -11.82 -4.86 -11.45
C PHE A 58 -12.21 -4.48 -10.02
N HIS A 59 -11.98 -3.22 -9.62
CA HIS A 59 -12.37 -2.72 -8.30
C HIS A 59 -13.89 -2.69 -8.13
N ALA A 60 -14.62 -2.12 -9.10
CA ALA A 60 -16.08 -1.99 -9.06
C ALA A 60 -16.78 -3.35 -9.01
N ALA A 61 -16.24 -4.36 -9.71
CA ALA A 61 -16.76 -5.72 -9.66
C ALA A 61 -16.79 -6.30 -8.23
N GLY A 62 -15.96 -5.79 -7.31
CA GLY A 62 -15.91 -6.23 -5.92
C GLY A 62 -17.15 -5.90 -5.10
N ALA A 63 -18.02 -4.99 -5.57
CA ALA A 63 -19.30 -4.72 -4.91
C ALA A 63 -20.27 -5.90 -4.99
N GLN A 64 -20.18 -6.70 -6.06
CA GLN A 64 -21.11 -7.81 -6.34
C GLN A 64 -20.43 -9.17 -6.22
N ASN A 65 -19.13 -9.24 -6.50
CA ASN A 65 -18.39 -10.50 -6.59
C ASN A 65 -17.40 -10.60 -5.44
N ARG A 66 -17.60 -11.63 -4.61
CA ARG A 66 -16.70 -11.96 -3.51
C ARG A 66 -15.34 -12.43 -4.01
N GLU A 67 -15.32 -13.11 -5.16
CA GLU A 67 -14.12 -13.66 -5.79
C GLU A 67 -13.86 -12.93 -7.09
N ARG A 68 -12.63 -12.45 -7.31
CA ARG A 68 -12.26 -11.75 -8.53
C ARG A 68 -10.88 -12.13 -9.01
N LEU A 69 -10.74 -12.18 -10.32
CA LEU A 69 -9.48 -12.38 -10.99
C LEU A 69 -9.10 -11.16 -11.84
N PHE A 70 -7.93 -10.59 -11.58
CA PHE A 70 -7.29 -9.64 -12.48
C PHE A 70 -6.19 -10.34 -13.28
N MET A 71 -6.59 -10.84 -14.44
CA MET A 71 -5.67 -11.45 -15.40
C MET A 71 -5.17 -10.40 -16.39
N ALA A 72 -3.86 -10.15 -16.40
CA ALA A 72 -3.22 -9.18 -17.29
C ALA A 72 -1.76 -9.56 -17.59
N GLY A 73 -1.24 -9.09 -18.71
CA GLY A 73 0.18 -9.19 -19.06
C GLY A 73 1.12 -8.55 -18.03
N ASN A 74 2.41 -8.87 -18.14
CA ASN A 74 3.44 -8.31 -17.26
C ASN A 74 3.47 -6.78 -17.33
N GLN A 75 3.74 -6.15 -16.18
CA GLN A 75 3.83 -4.69 -16.03
C GLN A 75 2.55 -3.89 -16.32
N LEU A 76 1.39 -4.55 -16.47
CA LEU A 76 0.10 -3.87 -16.65
C LEU A 76 -0.56 -3.42 -15.34
N GLY A 77 0.22 -3.33 -14.26
CA GLY A 77 -0.25 -2.76 -12.98
C GLY A 77 -1.18 -3.66 -12.16
N LYS A 78 -1.19 -4.97 -12.39
CA LYS A 78 -2.00 -5.96 -11.64
C LYS A 78 -1.74 -5.92 -10.13
N THR A 79 -0.47 -6.05 -9.72
CA THR A 79 -0.06 -6.01 -8.30
C THR A 79 -0.28 -4.63 -7.69
N ARG A 80 -0.16 -3.57 -8.50
CA ARG A 80 -0.46 -2.19 -8.06
C ARG A 80 -1.95 -2.01 -7.75
N ALA A 81 -2.82 -2.62 -8.55
CA ALA A 81 -4.27 -2.61 -8.31
C ALA A 81 -4.62 -3.36 -7.02
N GLY A 82 -4.11 -4.59 -6.87
CA GLY A 82 -4.28 -5.38 -5.64
C GLY A 82 -3.80 -4.64 -4.40
N GLY A 83 -2.61 -4.04 -4.46
CA GLY A 83 -2.05 -3.26 -3.36
C GLY A 83 -2.82 -1.98 -3.03
N ALA A 84 -3.37 -1.29 -4.02
CA ALA A 84 -4.20 -0.11 -3.79
C ALA A 84 -5.51 -0.48 -3.10
N GLU A 85 -6.19 -1.51 -3.58
CA GLU A 85 -7.43 -2.02 -2.99
C GLU A 85 -7.21 -2.53 -1.55
N TRP A 86 -6.13 -3.30 -1.31
CA TRP A 86 -5.75 -3.73 0.04
C TRP A 86 -5.51 -2.55 0.97
N ALA A 87 -4.78 -1.53 0.52
CA ALA A 87 -4.52 -0.34 1.34
C ALA A 87 -5.81 0.43 1.66
N MET A 88 -6.78 0.51 0.74
CA MET A 88 -8.09 1.11 1.01
C MET A 88 -8.84 0.35 2.09
N HIS A 89 -8.89 -0.99 2.00
CA HIS A 89 -9.55 -1.83 2.99
C HIS A 89 -8.89 -1.75 4.37
N LEU A 90 -7.56 -1.86 4.44
CA LEU A 90 -6.81 -1.80 5.70
C LEU A 90 -7.01 -0.46 6.42
N THR A 91 -7.09 0.64 5.67
CA THR A 91 -7.17 1.99 6.25
C THR A 91 -8.60 2.52 6.39
N GLY A 92 -9.58 1.88 5.72
CA GLY A 92 -10.92 2.41 5.52
C GLY A 92 -10.98 3.66 4.62
N ARG A 93 -9.87 4.03 3.95
CA ARG A 93 -9.77 5.27 3.15
C ARG A 93 -10.21 5.02 1.71
N TYR A 94 -11.51 4.95 1.51
CA TYR A 94 -12.10 4.81 0.18
C TYR A 94 -12.18 6.16 -0.54
N PRO A 95 -11.56 6.33 -1.72
CA PRO A 95 -11.68 7.55 -2.50
C PRO A 95 -13.08 7.72 -3.08
N GLN A 96 -13.48 8.95 -3.43
CA GLN A 96 -14.83 9.25 -3.95
C GLN A 96 -15.22 8.47 -5.22
N TRP A 97 -14.25 8.04 -6.03
CA TRP A 97 -14.50 7.25 -7.22
C TRP A 97 -14.70 5.75 -6.93
N TRP A 98 -14.46 5.30 -5.70
CA TRP A 98 -14.53 3.90 -5.30
C TRP A 98 -15.97 3.37 -5.42
N GLN A 99 -16.12 2.25 -6.12
CA GLN A 99 -17.40 1.59 -6.37
C GLN A 99 -17.38 0.11 -5.99
N GLY A 100 -16.30 -0.38 -5.37
CA GLY A 100 -16.14 -1.77 -4.96
C GLY A 100 -16.68 -2.05 -3.55
N LYS A 101 -16.26 -3.19 -2.97
CA LYS A 101 -16.62 -3.54 -1.58
C LYS A 101 -16.11 -2.47 -0.60
N VAL A 102 -16.94 -2.15 0.39
CA VAL A 102 -16.57 -1.32 1.54
C VAL A 102 -16.69 -2.14 2.81
N PHE A 103 -15.70 -2.03 3.70
CA PHE A 103 -15.74 -2.52 5.08
C PHE A 103 -15.97 -1.33 6.01
N ASP A 104 -16.88 -1.49 6.95
CA ASP A 104 -17.32 -0.49 7.93
C ASP A 104 -16.63 -0.64 9.30
N SER A 105 -15.67 -1.56 9.39
CA SER A 105 -14.87 -1.85 10.57
C SER A 105 -13.47 -2.33 10.16
N ALA A 106 -12.55 -2.37 11.13
CA ALA A 106 -11.19 -2.84 10.91
C ALA A 106 -11.14 -4.29 10.41
N VAL A 107 -10.17 -4.57 9.53
CA VAL A 107 -10.10 -5.82 8.78
C VAL A 107 -8.85 -6.63 9.10
N ARG A 108 -8.95 -7.94 8.89
CA ARG A 108 -7.82 -8.88 8.88
C ARG A 108 -7.65 -9.40 7.46
N LEU A 109 -6.55 -9.05 6.82
CA LEU A 109 -6.28 -9.41 5.44
C LEU A 109 -4.98 -10.19 5.32
N TRP A 110 -4.94 -11.12 4.36
CA TRP A 110 -3.70 -11.73 3.91
C TRP A 110 -3.31 -11.24 2.52
N ALA A 111 -2.01 -11.13 2.27
CA ALA A 111 -1.43 -10.98 0.94
C ALA A 111 -0.34 -12.02 0.76
N ALA A 112 -0.39 -12.75 -0.35
CA ALA A 112 0.43 -13.93 -0.52
C ALA A 112 0.91 -14.09 -1.95
N GLY A 113 2.14 -14.57 -2.12
CA GLY A 113 2.69 -14.97 -3.41
C GLY A 113 3.30 -16.37 -3.38
N VAL A 114 3.98 -16.74 -4.47
CA VAL A 114 4.54 -18.08 -4.65
C VAL A 114 5.55 -18.44 -3.55
N THR A 115 6.55 -17.60 -3.34
CA THR A 115 7.60 -17.78 -2.33
C THR A 115 7.60 -16.63 -1.31
N GLY A 116 8.32 -16.80 -0.20
CA GLY A 116 8.55 -15.75 0.79
C GLY A 116 9.21 -14.51 0.17
N GLU A 117 10.23 -14.69 -0.67
CA GLU A 117 10.89 -13.62 -1.41
C GLU A 117 9.95 -12.96 -2.42
N GLY A 118 9.16 -13.75 -3.16
CA GLY A 118 8.19 -13.21 -4.11
C GLY A 118 7.14 -12.34 -3.42
N THR A 119 6.65 -12.78 -2.26
CA THR A 119 5.70 -12.02 -1.44
C THR A 119 6.32 -10.71 -0.91
N ARG A 120 7.60 -10.78 -0.47
CA ARG A 120 8.37 -9.62 -0.03
C ARG A 120 8.58 -8.61 -1.16
N ASP A 121 9.00 -9.08 -2.33
CA ASP A 121 9.44 -8.23 -3.44
C ASP A 121 8.27 -7.70 -4.29
N ASN A 122 7.08 -8.30 -4.18
CA ASN A 122 5.86 -7.86 -4.87
C ASN A 122 4.81 -7.26 -3.92
N PRO A 123 3.90 -8.02 -3.26
CA PRO A 123 2.88 -7.46 -2.37
C PRO A 123 3.44 -6.53 -1.30
N GLN A 124 4.44 -6.97 -0.53
CA GLN A 124 4.98 -6.16 0.57
C GLN A 124 5.64 -4.89 0.03
N ARG A 125 6.43 -4.97 -1.04
CA ARG A 125 7.05 -3.79 -1.65
C ARG A 125 6.01 -2.75 -2.08
N VAL A 126 4.91 -3.19 -2.69
CA VAL A 126 3.83 -2.30 -3.15
C VAL A 126 3.05 -1.72 -1.97
N LEU A 127 2.77 -2.53 -0.94
CA LEU A 127 1.97 -2.11 0.20
C LEU A 127 2.74 -1.23 1.18
N VAL A 128 3.97 -1.62 1.52
CA VAL A 128 4.74 -1.00 2.62
C VAL A 128 5.87 -0.12 2.09
N GLY A 129 6.56 -0.55 1.03
CA GLY A 129 7.75 0.13 0.50
C GLY A 129 8.93 -0.84 0.32
N PRO A 130 10.08 -0.37 -0.18
CA PRO A 130 11.22 -1.20 -0.55
C PRO A 130 11.72 -2.06 0.63
N PRO A 131 11.69 -3.41 0.53
CA PRO A 131 12.04 -4.31 1.65
C PRO A 131 13.45 -4.14 2.18
N GLN A 132 14.40 -3.77 1.31
CA GLN A 132 15.83 -3.61 1.64
C GLN A 132 16.12 -2.28 2.36
N GLN A 133 15.15 -1.35 2.40
CA GLN A 133 15.33 -0.01 2.97
C GLN A 133 14.23 0.27 4.00
N GLN A 134 14.43 -0.18 5.24
CA GLN A 134 13.47 -0.02 6.32
C GLN A 134 13.07 1.45 6.57
N ALA A 135 14.01 2.38 6.40
CA ALA A 135 13.74 3.82 6.51
C ALA A 135 12.75 4.36 5.45
N ALA A 136 12.53 3.62 4.37
CA ALA A 136 11.57 3.94 3.32
C ALA A 136 10.26 3.15 3.45
N TRP A 137 10.04 2.41 4.55
CA TRP A 137 8.74 1.83 4.83
C TRP A 137 7.71 2.93 5.15
N GLY A 138 6.48 2.73 4.70
CA GLY A 138 5.45 3.77 4.63
C GLY A 138 5.47 4.59 3.33
N THR A 139 6.34 4.25 2.37
CA THR A 139 6.32 4.86 1.03
C THR A 139 5.53 4.05 0.00
N GLY A 140 4.87 2.96 0.42
CA GLY A 140 3.98 2.15 -0.41
C GLY A 140 2.56 2.69 -0.50
N MET A 141 1.63 1.79 -0.82
CA MET A 141 0.19 2.08 -0.87
C MET A 141 -0.40 2.31 0.52
N ILE A 142 0.05 1.59 1.55
CA ILE A 142 -0.35 1.88 2.92
C ILE A 142 0.32 3.20 3.33
N PRO A 143 -0.46 4.26 3.63
CA PRO A 143 0.10 5.54 4.01
C PRO A 143 0.95 5.43 5.29
N ALA A 144 2.09 6.11 5.34
CA ALA A 144 3.01 6.03 6.50
C ALA A 144 2.33 6.42 7.82
N ASP A 145 1.42 7.38 7.81
CA ASP A 145 0.67 7.84 8.98
C ASP A 145 -0.32 6.79 9.51
N ALA A 146 -0.66 5.78 8.69
CA ALA A 146 -1.53 4.68 9.07
C ALA A 146 -0.77 3.47 9.62
N ILE A 147 0.53 3.33 9.36
CA ILE A 147 1.31 2.19 9.88
C ILE A 147 1.57 2.41 11.38
N VAL A 148 1.02 1.52 12.21
CA VAL A 148 1.22 1.53 13.66
C VAL A 148 2.44 0.72 14.03
N GLN A 149 2.52 -0.51 13.51
CA GLN A 149 3.58 -1.45 13.85
C GLN A 149 3.87 -2.39 12.68
N THR A 150 5.13 -2.84 12.60
CA THR A 150 5.56 -3.88 11.66
C THR A 150 6.23 -5.00 12.43
N PHE A 151 6.00 -6.25 12.01
CA PHE A 151 6.59 -7.43 12.60
C PHE A 151 7.46 -8.14 11.57
N MET A 152 8.74 -8.35 11.91
CA MET A 152 9.69 -9.01 11.02
C MET A 152 9.36 -10.49 10.85
N GLY A 153 9.40 -10.95 9.60
CA GLY A 153 9.36 -12.38 9.28
C GLY A 153 10.73 -13.04 9.51
N ARG A 154 10.71 -14.37 9.66
CA ARG A 154 11.92 -15.19 9.83
C ARG A 154 12.42 -15.84 8.52
N GLY A 155 11.74 -15.58 7.40
CA GLY A 155 11.98 -16.29 6.13
C GLY A 155 13.09 -15.69 5.28
N ALA A 156 13.00 -14.40 4.97
CA ALA A 156 13.95 -13.70 4.11
C ALA A 156 14.31 -12.33 4.67
N PRO A 157 15.53 -11.80 4.43
CA PRO A 157 15.92 -10.47 4.87
C PRO A 157 14.94 -9.40 4.37
N GLY A 158 14.51 -8.52 5.28
CA GLY A 158 13.53 -7.46 4.99
C GLY A 158 12.10 -7.93 4.81
N ALA A 159 11.80 -9.24 4.92
CA ALA A 159 10.43 -9.74 4.87
C ALA A 159 9.67 -9.41 6.17
N LEU A 160 8.42 -9.00 6.01
CA LEU A 160 7.48 -8.80 7.10
C LEU A 160 6.61 -10.05 7.26
N ASP A 161 6.32 -10.39 8.51
CA ASP A 161 5.26 -11.33 8.86
C ASP A 161 3.90 -10.63 8.80
N SER A 162 3.82 -9.47 9.46
CA SER A 162 2.59 -8.69 9.53
C SER A 162 2.80 -7.19 9.75
N VAL A 163 1.76 -6.42 9.46
CA VAL A 163 1.67 -4.97 9.64
C VAL A 163 0.35 -4.62 10.30
N VAL A 164 0.40 -3.80 11.35
CA VAL A 164 -0.75 -3.22 12.01
C VAL A 164 -1.01 -1.84 11.44
N VAL A 165 -2.24 -1.60 11.00
CA VAL A 165 -2.65 -0.40 10.27
C VAL A 165 -3.83 0.23 10.98
N ARG A 166 -3.75 1.52 11.29
CA ARG A 166 -4.85 2.30 11.82
C ARG A 166 -5.98 2.39 10.80
N TRP A 167 -7.16 1.93 11.18
CA TRP A 167 -8.38 1.99 10.39
C TRP A 167 -9.19 3.25 10.75
N GLY A 168 -9.84 3.89 9.78
CA GLY A 168 -10.73 5.04 10.06
C GLY A 168 -10.12 6.43 9.85
N GLY A 169 -9.15 6.58 8.92
CA GLY A 169 -8.55 7.89 8.62
C GLY A 169 -7.52 8.33 9.68
N GLY A 170 -6.36 8.81 9.23
CA GLY A 170 -5.11 8.85 10.01
C GLY A 170 -4.99 9.81 11.20
N GLY A 171 -6.09 10.22 11.83
CA GLY A 171 -6.08 11.17 12.94
C GLY A 171 -7.06 10.86 14.09
N ASP A 172 -7.84 9.79 14.01
CA ASP A 172 -8.74 9.41 15.10
C ASP A 172 -7.97 8.63 16.17
N VAL A 173 -8.01 9.12 17.41
CA VAL A 173 -7.34 8.53 18.58
C VAL A 173 -8.10 7.30 19.09
N GLN A 174 -9.35 7.10 18.64
CA GLN A 174 -10.18 5.91 18.92
C GLN A 174 -10.28 4.94 17.74
N ALA A 175 -9.42 5.11 16.73
CA ALA A 175 -9.39 4.26 15.55
C ALA A 175 -9.06 2.79 15.88
N ASP A 176 -9.88 1.87 15.38
CA ASP A 176 -9.58 0.44 15.39
C ASP A 176 -8.32 0.11 14.55
N GLU A 177 -7.80 -1.11 14.72
CA GLU A 177 -6.60 -1.57 14.01
C GLU A 177 -6.90 -2.73 13.07
N SER A 178 -6.58 -2.54 11.80
CA SER A 178 -6.52 -3.60 10.81
C SER A 178 -5.17 -4.32 10.86
N VAL A 179 -5.17 -5.59 10.49
CA VAL A 179 -3.94 -6.40 10.40
C VAL A 179 -3.79 -6.94 8.98
N LEU A 180 -2.61 -6.70 8.40
CA LEU A 180 -2.15 -7.35 7.18
C LEU A 180 -1.10 -8.39 7.55
N SER A 181 -1.28 -9.64 7.11
CA SER A 181 -0.25 -10.68 7.23
C SER A 181 0.22 -11.15 5.86
N PHE A 182 1.52 -11.42 5.73
CA PHE A 182 2.12 -11.92 4.50
C PHE A 182 2.27 -13.44 4.56
N LYS A 183 1.84 -14.14 3.51
CA LYS A 183 1.94 -15.61 3.38
C LYS A 183 2.67 -15.99 2.11
N SER A 184 3.17 -17.23 2.04
CA SER A 184 3.69 -17.80 0.79
C SER A 184 3.06 -19.16 0.52
N PHE A 185 2.86 -19.48 -0.76
CA PHE A 185 2.24 -20.74 -1.18
C PHE A 185 3.14 -21.94 -0.86
N GLU A 186 4.46 -21.77 -0.99
CA GLU A 186 5.47 -22.81 -0.72
C GLU A 186 5.41 -23.42 0.69
N LYS A 187 4.81 -22.71 1.66
CA LYS A 187 4.69 -23.17 3.05
C LYS A 187 3.59 -24.21 3.26
N GLY A 188 2.83 -24.53 2.21
CA GLY A 188 1.78 -25.54 2.24
C GLY A 188 0.49 -25.07 2.89
N ARG A 189 -0.57 -25.84 2.65
CA ARG A 189 -1.95 -25.59 3.07
C ARG A 189 -2.11 -25.49 4.59
N GLU A 190 -1.27 -26.15 5.37
CA GLU A 190 -1.35 -26.19 6.84
C GLU A 190 -1.17 -24.79 7.45
N LYS A 191 -0.37 -23.92 6.81
CA LYS A 191 -0.14 -22.54 7.28
C LYS A 191 -1.28 -21.56 6.95
N TRP A 192 -2.30 -22.04 6.23
CA TRP A 192 -3.47 -21.28 5.82
C TRP A 192 -4.71 -21.58 6.68
N GLN A 193 -4.59 -22.49 7.64
CA GLN A 193 -5.69 -22.87 8.53
C GLN A 193 -5.81 -21.95 9.75
N GLY A 194 -7.00 -21.90 10.34
CA GLY A 194 -7.25 -21.39 11.69
C GLY A 194 -7.66 -19.92 11.81
N GLU A 195 -7.27 -19.04 10.89
CA GLU A 195 -7.59 -17.61 11.01
C GLU A 195 -8.87 -17.23 10.24
N THR A 196 -9.74 -16.41 10.85
CA THR A 196 -10.91 -15.83 10.18
C THR A 196 -10.52 -14.49 9.54
N LEU A 197 -10.73 -14.35 8.22
CA LEU A 197 -10.22 -13.25 7.43
C LEU A 197 -11.34 -12.47 6.75
N HIS A 198 -11.12 -11.17 6.55
CA HIS A 198 -11.99 -10.30 5.75
C HIS A 198 -11.58 -10.29 4.27
N GLY A 199 -10.35 -10.74 3.97
CA GLY A 199 -9.98 -11.01 2.61
C GLY A 199 -8.59 -11.61 2.42
N VAL A 200 -8.42 -12.21 1.24
CA VAL A 200 -7.19 -12.88 0.82
C VAL A 200 -6.80 -12.40 -0.57
N TRP A 201 -5.56 -11.94 -0.72
CA TRP A 201 -4.98 -11.58 -2.00
C TRP A 201 -3.91 -12.59 -2.38
N PHE A 202 -4.14 -13.27 -3.49
CA PHE A 202 -3.17 -14.12 -4.18
C PHE A 202 -2.48 -13.30 -5.29
N ASP A 203 -1.21 -12.95 -5.11
CA ASP A 203 -0.35 -12.39 -6.15
C ASP A 203 0.39 -13.54 -6.84
N GLU A 204 0.18 -13.66 -8.14
CA GLU A 204 0.42 -14.87 -8.94
C GLU A 204 -0.56 -16.03 -8.66
N GLU A 205 -0.48 -17.06 -9.49
CA GLU A 205 -1.43 -18.18 -9.49
C GLU A 205 -1.18 -19.12 -8.29
N PRO A 206 -2.17 -19.31 -7.39
CA PRO A 206 -2.04 -20.25 -6.28
C PRO A 206 -2.41 -21.68 -6.70
N PRO A 207 -1.84 -22.71 -6.05
CA PRO A 207 -2.40 -24.06 -6.07
C PRO A 207 -3.86 -24.08 -5.61
N LEU A 208 -4.69 -24.96 -6.20
CA LEU A 208 -6.13 -25.02 -5.96
C LEU A 208 -6.49 -25.28 -4.49
N ASP A 209 -5.71 -26.12 -3.80
CA ASP A 209 -5.93 -26.47 -2.39
C ASP A 209 -5.70 -25.28 -1.46
N ILE A 210 -4.71 -24.43 -1.78
CA ILE A 210 -4.42 -23.16 -1.10
C ILE A 210 -5.49 -22.12 -1.41
N TYR A 211 -5.92 -22.02 -2.67
CA TYR A 211 -7.03 -21.13 -3.07
C TYR A 211 -8.30 -21.46 -2.29
N SER A 212 -8.69 -22.74 -2.29
CA SER A 212 -9.88 -23.25 -1.60
C SER A 212 -9.82 -23.04 -0.08
N GLU A 213 -8.62 -23.21 0.51
CA GLU A 213 -8.41 -22.94 1.94
C GLU A 213 -8.58 -21.44 2.24
N GLY A 214 -8.02 -20.56 1.41
CA GLY A 214 -8.19 -19.11 1.53
C GLY A 214 -9.66 -18.67 1.45
N LEU A 215 -10.44 -19.24 0.53
CA LEU A 215 -11.89 -19.01 0.46
C LEU A 215 -12.61 -19.43 1.75
N THR A 216 -12.21 -20.57 2.31
CA THR A 216 -12.80 -21.05 3.57
C THR A 216 -12.60 -20.05 4.71
N ARG A 217 -11.46 -19.34 4.74
CA ARG A 217 -11.15 -18.34 5.77
C ARG A 217 -12.02 -17.07 5.67
N THR A 218 -12.57 -16.76 4.50
CA THR A 218 -13.41 -15.57 4.28
C THR A 218 -14.90 -15.84 4.41
N ASN A 219 -15.32 -17.11 4.50
CA ASN A 219 -16.74 -17.48 4.59
C ASN A 219 -17.46 -16.86 5.80
N ALA A 220 -16.84 -16.89 6.98
CA ALA A 220 -17.47 -16.41 8.21
C ALA A 220 -17.71 -14.89 8.24
N THR A 221 -16.91 -14.12 7.49
CA THR A 221 -16.99 -12.65 7.44
C THR A 221 -17.74 -12.16 6.19
N GLY A 222 -18.08 -13.06 5.26
CA GLY A 222 -18.47 -12.65 3.89
C GLY A 222 -17.35 -11.87 3.18
N GLY A 223 -16.09 -12.13 3.55
CA GLY A 223 -14.91 -11.43 3.07
C GLY A 223 -14.56 -11.72 1.61
N ILE A 224 -13.62 -10.98 1.04
CA ILE A 224 -13.31 -11.02 -0.40
C ILE A 224 -12.03 -11.80 -0.72
N THR A 225 -11.96 -12.35 -1.92
CA THR A 225 -10.75 -12.98 -2.45
C THR A 225 -10.41 -12.37 -3.79
N ILE A 226 -9.15 -11.95 -3.96
CA ILE A 226 -8.66 -11.49 -5.26
C ILE A 226 -7.44 -12.29 -5.69
N VAL A 227 -7.33 -12.51 -6.99
CA VAL A 227 -6.17 -13.11 -7.63
C VAL A 227 -5.62 -12.12 -8.65
N THR A 228 -4.31 -11.87 -8.64
CA THR A 228 -3.64 -11.02 -9.63
C THR A 228 -2.48 -11.78 -10.24
N PHE A 229 -2.61 -12.30 -11.46
CA PHE A 229 -1.55 -13.09 -12.09
C PHE A 229 -1.43 -12.82 -13.59
N THR A 230 -0.27 -13.19 -14.15
CA THR A 230 -0.07 -13.22 -15.60
C THR A 230 -0.24 -14.65 -16.11
N PRO A 231 -1.07 -14.93 -17.13
CA PRO A 231 -1.18 -16.27 -17.69
C PRO A 231 0.10 -16.60 -18.47
N LEU A 232 1.00 -17.37 -17.86
CA LEU A 232 2.27 -17.76 -18.47
C LEU A 232 2.27 -19.21 -19.00
N LEU A 233 1.34 -20.07 -18.56
CA LEU A 233 1.41 -21.53 -18.77
C LEU A 233 0.11 -22.20 -19.26
N GLY A 234 -0.86 -21.45 -19.82
CA GLY A 234 -2.13 -22.01 -20.30
C GLY A 234 -3.25 -21.97 -19.23
N MET A 235 -4.34 -22.73 -19.45
CA MET A 235 -5.48 -22.76 -18.53
C MET A 235 -5.17 -23.60 -17.28
N SER A 236 -5.11 -22.97 -16.13
CA SER A 236 -5.00 -23.64 -14.83
C SER A 236 -6.35 -23.90 -14.18
N ASP A 237 -6.38 -24.80 -13.20
CA ASP A 237 -7.60 -25.15 -12.46
C ASP A 237 -8.24 -23.93 -11.79
N VAL A 238 -7.44 -23.00 -11.27
CA VAL A 238 -7.94 -21.74 -10.68
C VAL A 238 -8.56 -20.86 -11.76
N VAL A 239 -7.94 -20.75 -12.93
CA VAL A 239 -8.49 -19.94 -14.04
C VAL A 239 -9.83 -20.50 -14.51
N LEU A 240 -9.97 -21.82 -14.58
CA LEU A 240 -11.23 -22.46 -14.97
C LEU A 240 -12.39 -22.15 -14.01
N LEU A 241 -12.13 -21.82 -12.74
CA LEU A 241 -13.17 -21.37 -11.81
C LEU A 241 -13.71 -19.97 -12.15
N PHE A 242 -12.93 -19.15 -12.85
CA PHE A 242 -13.28 -17.77 -13.21
C PHE A 242 -13.81 -17.62 -14.64
N LEU A 243 -13.75 -18.66 -15.47
CA LEU A 243 -14.19 -18.61 -16.86
C LEU A 243 -15.55 -19.29 -17.03
N SER A 244 -16.43 -18.65 -17.79
CA SER A 244 -17.62 -19.33 -18.32
C SER A 244 -17.24 -20.31 -19.44
N ALA A 245 -18.09 -21.31 -19.69
CA ALA A 245 -17.85 -22.30 -20.76
C ALA A 245 -17.56 -21.67 -22.13
N GLY A 246 -18.19 -20.53 -22.46
CA GLY A 246 -17.96 -19.81 -23.72
C GLY A 246 -16.70 -18.94 -23.76
N GLU A 247 -16.05 -18.67 -22.62
CA GLU A 247 -14.76 -17.99 -22.55
C GLU A 247 -13.60 -18.98 -22.65
N VAL A 248 -13.76 -20.17 -22.06
CA VAL A 248 -12.85 -21.31 -22.23
C VAL A 248 -12.70 -21.65 -23.72
N GLU A 249 -13.80 -21.73 -24.46
CA GLU A 249 -13.76 -22.10 -25.88
C GLU A 249 -13.13 -21.02 -26.80
N ARG A 250 -13.25 -19.74 -26.43
CA ARG A 250 -12.62 -18.62 -27.16
C ARG A 250 -11.11 -18.53 -26.91
N MET A 251 -10.66 -18.89 -25.71
CA MET A 251 -9.24 -18.88 -25.35
C MET A 251 -8.46 -20.09 -25.87
N GLY A 252 -9.12 -21.25 -26.09
CA GLY A 252 -8.49 -22.44 -26.68
C GLY A 252 -8.27 -22.39 -28.20
N LYS A 253 -8.76 -21.35 -28.89
CA LYS A 253 -8.60 -21.14 -30.35
C LYS A 253 -7.56 -20.07 -30.70
N GLY A 254 -6.75 -19.64 -29.73
CA GLY A 254 -5.66 -18.66 -29.89
C GLY A 254 -4.29 -19.30 -29.93
#